data_AF-A0A924YP53-F1
#
_entry.id   AF-A0A924YP53-F1
#
_cell.length_a   1.000
_cell.length_b   1.000
_cell.length_c   1.000
_cell.angle_alpha   90.00
_cell.angle_beta   90.00
_cell.angle_gamma   90.00
#
_symmetry.space_group_name_H-M   'P 1'
#
loop_
_entity.id
_entity.type
_entity.pdbx_description
1 polymer ?
#
loop_
_entity_poly.entity_id
_entity_poly.type
_entity_poly.pdbx_seq_one_letter_code
_entity_poly.pdbx_strand_id
1 'polypeptide(L)'
;MITGPLRSRIDKLWEEFWTGGITNPLTVIEQISYLLFARLLDMRESTEEKKWNRKQPGVKFPGVLFSTQEKPPANRPRNSEWVNEQTLRWSRFRELGGKEMLPLVRDKVFQHIRQLGDKDSTFGEFMKDATLMIQKENLLVSAVEMIHALPLGAGDTKGDLYEYLLSKLTTAGINGQFRTPRHIIELMVELVEPEPTWTIGDPACGTGGFLVGVMEHLRKRFTSPEGTLV
;
A
#
# COMPACT_ATOMS: atom_id res chain seq x y z
N MET A 1 -17.02 -1.24 6.32
CA MET A 1 -17.14 -0.42 7.53
C MET A 1 -16.11 -0.86 8.57
N ILE A 2 -15.29 0.06 9.08
CA ILE A 2 -14.27 -0.25 10.10
C ILE A 2 -14.91 -0.71 11.41
N THR A 3 -14.40 -1.83 11.93
CA THR A 3 -14.79 -2.36 13.23
C THR A 3 -14.15 -1.55 14.37
N GLY A 4 -14.81 -1.51 15.53
CA GLY A 4 -14.29 -0.83 16.73
C GLY A 4 -12.84 -1.22 17.10
N PRO A 5 -12.46 -2.51 17.08
CA PRO A 5 -11.08 -2.93 17.34
C PRO A 5 -10.08 -2.39 16.32
N LEU A 6 -10.44 -2.35 15.03
CA LEU A 6 -9.57 -1.85 13.97
C LEU A 6 -9.37 -0.34 14.09
N ARG A 7 -10.44 0.38 14.43
CA ARG A 7 -10.42 1.81 14.77
C ARG A 7 -9.39 2.12 15.87
N SER A 8 -9.45 1.37 16.97
CA SER A 8 -8.54 1.55 18.11
C SER A 8 -7.08 1.30 17.74
N ARG A 9 -6.79 0.32 16.86
CA ARG A 9 -5.41 0.07 16.39
C ARG A 9 -4.85 1.23 15.59
N ILE A 10 -5.67 1.83 14.73
CA ILE A 10 -5.25 2.99 13.93
C ILE A 10 -5.04 4.22 14.82
N ASP A 11 -5.91 4.41 15.81
CA ASP A 11 -5.79 5.51 16.76
C ASP A 11 -4.48 5.41 17.57
N LYS A 12 -4.14 4.20 18.04
CA LYS A 12 -2.84 3.94 18.69
C LYS A 12 -1.66 4.20 17.77
N LEU A 13 -1.73 3.73 16.51
CA LEU A 13 -0.68 3.98 15.53
C LEU A 13 -0.49 5.49 15.32
N TRP A 14 -1.58 6.25 15.22
CA TRP A 14 -1.52 7.71 15.11
C TRP A 14 -0.85 8.36 16.32
N GLU A 15 -1.23 7.97 17.53
CA GLU A 15 -0.65 8.48 18.79
C GLU A 15 0.85 8.16 18.91
N GLU A 16 1.29 6.99 18.46
CA GLU A 16 2.69 6.59 18.43
C GLU A 16 3.52 7.50 17.52
N PHE A 17 3.00 7.86 16.35
CA PHE A 17 3.65 8.84 15.47
C PHE A 17 3.75 10.23 16.11
N TRP A 18 2.66 10.67 16.75
CA TRP A 18 2.60 11.95 17.45
C TRP A 18 3.63 12.04 18.58
N THR A 19 3.62 11.04 19.48
CA THR A 19 4.57 10.93 20.60
C THR A 19 6.01 10.71 20.13
N GLY A 20 6.17 10.04 18.99
CA GLY A 20 7.45 9.85 18.32
C GLY A 20 8.05 11.14 17.74
N GLY A 21 7.28 12.21 17.63
CA GLY A 21 7.73 13.55 17.20
C GLY A 21 7.25 13.97 15.81
N ILE A 22 6.38 13.18 15.16
CA ILE A 22 5.74 13.53 13.89
C ILE A 22 4.34 14.06 14.21
N THR A 23 4.23 15.37 14.36
CA THR A 23 2.98 16.02 14.80
C THR A 23 2.13 16.55 13.64
N ASN A 24 2.68 16.68 12.43
CA ASN A 24 1.89 17.10 11.27
C ASN A 24 0.97 15.95 10.81
N PRO A 25 -0.37 16.10 10.87
CA PRO A 25 -1.32 15.04 10.47
C PRO A 25 -1.12 14.51 9.05
N LEU A 26 -0.75 15.39 8.11
CA LEU A 26 -0.49 14.99 6.72
C LEU A 26 0.73 14.08 6.64
N THR A 27 1.80 14.45 7.34
CA THR A 27 3.03 13.64 7.41
C THR A 27 2.76 12.29 8.09
N VAL A 28 1.96 12.25 9.17
CA VAL A 28 1.59 10.96 9.80
C VAL A 28 0.92 10.03 8.81
N ILE A 29 -0.07 10.53 8.07
CA ILE A 29 -0.79 9.72 7.06
C ILE A 29 0.14 9.30 5.94
N GLU A 30 0.98 10.19 5.45
CA GLU A 30 1.94 9.90 4.40
C GLU A 30 2.89 8.76 4.81
N GLN A 31 3.46 8.84 6.02
CA GLN A 31 4.39 7.82 6.52
C GLN A 31 3.69 6.47 6.76
N ILE A 32 2.48 6.48 7.33
CA ILE A 32 1.65 5.27 7.45
C ILE A 32 1.36 4.69 6.06
N SER A 33 1.07 5.54 5.07
CA SER A 33 0.77 5.13 3.70
C SER A 33 1.96 4.47 3.02
N TYR A 34 3.18 5.03 3.16
CA TYR A 34 4.39 4.41 2.62
C TYR A 34 4.67 3.04 3.24
N LEU A 35 4.54 2.91 4.56
CA LEU A 35 4.74 1.62 5.24
C LEU A 35 3.64 0.60 4.87
N LEU A 36 2.38 1.03 4.78
CA LEU A 36 1.29 0.20 4.26
C LEU A 36 1.59 -0.27 2.83
N PHE A 37 2.07 0.63 1.98
CA PHE A 37 2.43 0.32 0.61
C PHE A 37 3.56 -0.70 0.52
N ALA A 38 4.63 -0.54 1.31
CA ALA A 38 5.71 -1.52 1.42
C ALA A 38 5.20 -2.92 1.79
N ARG A 39 4.24 -3.00 2.73
CA ARG A 39 3.58 -4.27 3.08
C ARG A 39 2.76 -4.84 1.93
N LEU A 40 1.99 -3.99 1.24
CA LEU A 40 1.16 -4.41 0.11
C LEU A 40 1.98 -4.95 -1.06
N LEU A 41 3.15 -4.36 -1.33
CA LEU A 41 4.09 -4.87 -2.33
C LEU A 41 4.55 -6.29 -1.99
N ASP A 42 4.98 -6.53 -0.75
CA ASP A 42 5.41 -7.87 -0.32
C ASP A 42 4.26 -8.90 -0.33
N MET A 43 3.05 -8.48 0.06
CA MET A 43 1.85 -9.34 -0.05
C MET A 43 1.54 -9.72 -1.50
N ARG A 44 1.68 -8.76 -2.43
CA ARG A 44 1.51 -8.99 -3.87
C ARG A 44 2.57 -9.96 -4.39
N GLU A 45 3.84 -9.71 -4.04
CA GLU A 45 4.95 -10.59 -4.41
C GLU A 45 4.72 -12.03 -3.94
N SER A 46 4.33 -12.19 -2.68
CA SER A 46 4.03 -13.51 -2.08
C SER A 46 2.85 -14.22 -2.77
N THR A 47 1.90 -13.45 -3.30
CA THR A 47 0.76 -13.99 -4.04
C THR A 47 1.20 -14.46 -5.43
N GLU A 48 2.01 -13.68 -6.12
CA GLU A 48 2.57 -14.04 -7.43
C GLU A 48 3.53 -15.23 -7.33
N GLU A 49 4.35 -15.29 -6.28
CA GLU A 49 5.22 -16.44 -5.97
C GLU A 49 4.41 -17.74 -5.80
N LYS A 50 3.30 -17.69 -5.04
CA LYS A 50 2.38 -18.84 -4.89
C LYS A 50 1.74 -19.25 -6.22
N LYS A 51 1.30 -18.29 -7.03
CA LYS A 51 0.73 -18.57 -8.36
C LYS A 51 1.77 -19.19 -9.28
N TRP A 52 2.99 -18.68 -9.26
CA TRP A 52 4.12 -19.20 -10.05
C TRP A 52 4.42 -20.64 -9.68
N ASN A 53 4.60 -20.93 -8.40
CA ASN A 53 4.92 -22.28 -7.92
C ASN A 53 3.84 -23.31 -8.25
N ARG A 54 2.57 -22.89 -8.37
CA ARG A 54 1.47 -23.75 -8.84
C ARG A 54 1.53 -24.01 -10.35
N LYS A 55 1.87 -22.99 -11.15
CA LYS A 55 1.89 -23.07 -12.62
C LYS A 55 3.17 -23.73 -13.15
N GLN A 56 4.31 -23.53 -12.47
CA GLN A 56 5.63 -23.98 -12.89
C GLN A 56 6.37 -24.63 -11.71
N PRO A 57 5.94 -25.83 -11.26
CA PRO A 57 6.61 -26.51 -10.16
C PRO A 57 8.09 -26.79 -10.49
N GLY A 58 8.99 -26.51 -9.54
CA GLY A 58 10.43 -26.74 -9.68
C GLY A 58 11.22 -25.63 -10.39
N VAL A 59 10.55 -24.64 -10.99
CA VAL A 59 11.23 -23.46 -11.57
C VAL A 59 11.27 -22.35 -10.53
N LYS A 60 12.47 -21.83 -10.22
CA LYS A 60 12.64 -20.72 -9.26
C LYS A 60 11.86 -19.49 -9.75
N PHE A 61 11.01 -18.94 -8.88
CA PHE A 61 10.30 -17.69 -9.13
C PHE A 61 11.34 -16.57 -9.31
N PRO A 62 11.30 -15.79 -10.41
CA PRO A 62 12.32 -14.77 -10.69
C PRO A 62 12.15 -13.48 -9.86
N GLY A 63 10.98 -13.29 -9.24
CA GLY A 63 10.58 -12.01 -8.66
C GLY A 63 9.83 -11.14 -9.67
N VAL A 64 8.78 -10.45 -9.22
CA VAL A 64 8.02 -9.47 -10.02
C VAL A 64 8.33 -8.06 -9.54
N LEU A 65 8.22 -7.83 -8.24
CA LEU A 65 8.49 -6.56 -7.58
C LEU A 65 9.82 -6.58 -6.81
N PHE A 66 10.31 -7.77 -6.47
CA PHE A 66 11.58 -7.95 -5.77
C PHE A 66 12.34 -9.09 -6.46
N SER A 67 13.43 -8.76 -7.15
CA SER A 67 14.29 -9.74 -7.81
C SER A 67 14.77 -10.82 -6.84
N THR A 68 14.78 -12.08 -7.28
CA THR A 68 15.36 -13.20 -6.51
C THR A 68 16.85 -13.41 -6.78
N GLN A 69 17.51 -12.45 -7.43
CA GLN A 69 18.95 -12.52 -7.69
C GLN A 69 19.74 -12.41 -6.38
N GLU A 70 20.57 -13.40 -6.10
CA GLU A 70 21.40 -13.47 -4.88
C GLU A 70 22.81 -12.89 -5.09
N LYS A 71 23.19 -12.60 -6.33
CA LYS A 71 24.50 -12.06 -6.69
C LYS A 71 24.33 -10.84 -7.58
N PRO A 72 25.24 -9.84 -7.48
CA PRO A 72 25.19 -8.68 -8.35
C PRO A 72 25.38 -9.08 -9.82
N PRO A 73 24.68 -8.43 -10.76
CA PRO A 73 24.85 -8.70 -12.18
C PRO A 73 26.27 -8.35 -12.64
N ALA A 74 26.84 -9.19 -13.51
CA ALA A 74 28.24 -9.09 -13.94
C ALA A 74 28.59 -7.74 -14.61
N ASN A 75 27.62 -7.13 -15.30
CA ASN A 75 27.78 -5.85 -16.01
C ASN A 75 27.36 -4.62 -15.17
N ARG A 76 27.32 -4.73 -13.85
CA ARG A 76 26.96 -3.60 -12.97
C ARG A 76 28.04 -2.51 -12.98
N PRO A 77 27.67 -1.22 -13.04
CA PRO A 77 28.61 -0.12 -12.86
C PRO A 77 29.37 -0.22 -11.53
N ARG A 78 30.70 0.01 -11.57
CA ARG A 78 31.59 -0.14 -10.39
C ARG A 78 31.18 0.71 -9.17
N ASN A 79 30.47 1.81 -9.42
CA ASN A 79 30.05 2.79 -8.40
C ASN A 79 28.56 2.72 -8.04
N SER A 80 27.77 1.83 -8.64
CA SER A 80 26.41 1.63 -8.13
C SER A 80 26.47 0.75 -6.89
N GLU A 81 25.51 0.85 -5.97
CA GLU A 81 25.33 -0.08 -4.87
C GLU A 81 24.34 -1.18 -5.30
N TRP A 82 24.51 -2.41 -4.83
CA TRP A 82 23.60 -3.52 -5.12
C TRP A 82 23.12 -4.05 -3.79
N VAL A 83 21.83 -4.29 -3.75
CA VAL A 83 21.17 -4.88 -2.61
C VAL A 83 20.42 -6.10 -3.11
N ASN A 84 20.43 -7.16 -2.31
CA ASN A 84 19.56 -8.29 -2.56
C ASN A 84 18.12 -7.82 -2.28
N GLU A 85 17.29 -7.63 -3.31
CA GLU A 85 15.94 -7.09 -3.18
C GLU A 85 15.04 -7.95 -2.28
N GLN A 86 15.35 -9.24 -2.08
CA GLN A 86 14.63 -10.06 -1.12
C GLN A 86 14.75 -9.55 0.32
N THR A 87 15.84 -8.86 0.68
CA THR A 87 16.00 -8.28 2.02
C THR A 87 15.11 -7.06 2.25
N LEU A 88 14.63 -6.43 1.16
CA LEU A 88 13.75 -5.26 1.20
C LEU A 88 12.27 -5.62 1.40
N ARG A 89 11.93 -6.91 1.36
CA ARG A 89 10.57 -7.40 1.56
C ARG A 89 10.12 -7.16 2.99
N TRP A 90 8.87 -6.73 3.16
CA TRP A 90 8.25 -6.50 4.48
C TRP A 90 8.42 -7.69 5.43
N SER A 91 8.15 -8.90 4.94
CA SER A 91 8.31 -10.16 5.66
C SER A 91 9.73 -10.41 6.18
N ARG A 92 10.76 -9.78 5.59
CA ARG A 92 12.15 -9.91 6.02
C ARG A 92 12.56 -8.80 6.97
N PHE A 93 12.44 -7.53 6.55
CA PHE A 93 12.97 -6.45 7.37
C PHE A 93 12.20 -6.25 8.68
N ARG A 94 10.94 -6.70 8.78
CA ARG A 94 10.17 -6.63 10.04
C ARG A 94 10.79 -7.43 11.17
N GLU A 95 11.60 -8.45 10.85
CA GLU A 95 12.26 -9.30 11.83
C GLU A 95 13.54 -8.66 12.38
N LEU A 96 13.98 -7.54 11.80
CA LEU A 96 15.18 -6.83 12.22
C LEU A 96 14.92 -5.97 13.46
N GLY A 97 15.98 -5.75 14.24
CA GLY A 97 15.98 -4.73 15.28
C GLY A 97 16.01 -3.31 14.71
N GLY A 98 15.57 -2.32 15.49
CA GLY A 98 15.46 -0.93 15.03
C GLY A 98 16.75 -0.32 14.48
N LYS A 99 17.92 -0.67 15.04
CA LYS A 99 19.25 -0.24 14.57
C LYS A 99 19.56 -0.64 13.12
N GLU A 100 19.08 -1.82 12.71
CA GLU A 100 19.29 -2.35 11.36
C GLU A 100 18.13 -1.99 10.43
N MET A 101 16.91 -2.03 10.95
CA MET A 101 15.69 -1.73 10.19
C MET A 101 15.66 -0.28 9.72
N LEU A 102 16.00 0.69 10.57
CA LEU A 102 15.91 2.11 10.26
C LEU A 102 16.72 2.52 9.02
N PRO A 103 18.05 2.27 8.96
CA PRO A 103 18.82 2.60 7.75
C PRO A 103 18.37 1.79 6.54
N LEU A 104 18.00 0.52 6.69
CA LEU A 104 17.52 -0.31 5.58
C LEU A 104 16.22 0.25 4.97
N VAL A 105 15.24 0.58 5.81
CA VAL A 105 13.96 1.12 5.34
C VAL A 105 14.15 2.50 4.72
N ARG A 106 14.84 3.41 5.43
CA ARG A 106 15.09 4.79 4.98
C ARG A 106 15.84 4.84 3.64
N ASP A 107 16.91 4.08 3.52
CA ASP A 107 17.86 4.25 2.42
C ASP A 107 17.60 3.28 1.27
N LYS A 108 17.14 2.05 1.55
CA LYS A 108 17.02 0.99 0.53
C LYS A 108 15.57 0.71 0.16
N VAL A 109 14.66 0.54 1.12
CA VAL A 109 13.25 0.25 0.82
C VAL A 109 12.58 1.43 0.12
N PHE A 110 12.77 2.66 0.61
CA PHE A 110 12.22 3.85 -0.04
C PHE A 110 12.88 4.15 -1.39
N GLN A 111 14.17 3.82 -1.56
CA GLN A 111 14.81 3.90 -2.87
C GLN A 111 14.19 2.90 -3.86
N HIS A 112 13.94 1.67 -3.42
CA HIS A 112 13.29 0.63 -4.23
C HIS A 112 11.89 1.03 -4.66
N ILE A 113 11.07 1.52 -3.73
CA ILE A 113 9.69 1.99 -4.01
C ILE A 113 9.67 3.07 -5.09
N ARG A 114 10.63 4.01 -5.05
CA ARG A 114 10.80 5.06 -6.06
C ARG A 114 11.13 4.54 -7.46
N GLN A 115 11.76 3.38 -7.55
CA GLN A 115 12.20 2.77 -8.82
C GLN A 115 11.16 1.82 -9.43
N LEU A 116 10.11 1.44 -8.69
CA LEU A 116 9.06 0.54 -9.17
C LEU A 116 8.12 1.17 -10.21
N GLY A 117 8.06 2.51 -10.27
CA GLY A 117 7.22 3.23 -11.23
C GLY A 117 7.96 3.53 -12.52
N ASP A 118 7.29 3.37 -13.66
CA ASP A 118 7.72 4.05 -14.88
C ASP A 118 7.73 5.56 -14.61
N LYS A 119 8.79 6.25 -15.05
CA LYS A 119 8.97 7.70 -14.80
C LYS A 119 7.81 8.54 -15.33
N ASP A 120 7.09 8.04 -16.33
CA ASP A 120 5.95 8.69 -16.96
C ASP A 120 4.59 8.24 -16.38
N SER A 121 4.60 7.38 -15.36
CA SER A 121 3.38 6.95 -14.66
C SER A 121 3.04 7.89 -13.51
N THR A 122 1.74 8.08 -13.24
CA THR A 122 1.24 8.83 -12.07
C THR A 122 1.83 8.30 -10.76
N PHE A 123 2.04 6.98 -10.67
CA PHE A 123 2.69 6.35 -9.52
C PHE A 123 4.14 6.82 -9.34
N GLY A 124 4.93 6.86 -10.42
CA GLY A 124 6.30 7.36 -10.40
C GLY A 124 6.38 8.83 -9.97
N GLU A 125 5.44 9.66 -10.43
CA GLU A 125 5.36 11.07 -10.05
C GLU A 125 5.09 11.26 -8.54
N PHE A 126 4.12 10.54 -7.97
CA PHE A 126 3.81 10.62 -6.55
C PHE A 126 4.94 10.07 -5.66
N MET A 127 5.61 9.01 -6.10
CA MET A 127 6.64 8.36 -5.29
C MET A 127 8.01 9.04 -5.40
N LYS A 128 8.29 9.86 -6.42
CA LYS A 128 9.64 10.41 -6.70
C LYS A 128 10.34 11.04 -5.48
N ASP A 129 9.57 11.72 -4.63
CA ASP A 129 10.05 12.46 -3.46
C ASP A 129 9.78 11.72 -2.14
N ALA A 130 9.34 10.45 -2.20
CA ALA A 130 9.06 9.64 -1.03
C ALA A 130 10.31 9.50 -0.16
N THR A 131 10.20 9.95 1.09
CA THR A 131 11.26 9.88 2.10
C THR A 131 10.71 9.41 3.44
N LEU A 132 11.51 8.63 4.17
CA LEU A 132 11.16 8.20 5.52
C LEU A 132 11.47 9.35 6.50
N MET A 133 10.44 9.88 7.13
CA MET A 133 10.54 10.96 8.12
C MET A 133 10.75 10.45 9.55
N ILE A 134 10.52 9.16 9.79
CA ILE A 134 10.74 8.51 11.09
C ILE A 134 12.25 8.47 11.38
N GLN A 135 12.68 9.14 12.45
CA GLN A 135 14.08 9.17 12.89
C GLN A 135 14.37 8.22 14.05
N LYS A 136 13.35 7.87 14.84
CA LYS A 136 13.52 7.04 16.04
C LYS A 136 13.33 5.56 15.69
N GLU A 137 14.31 4.74 16.05
CA GLU A 137 14.31 3.30 15.82
C GLU A 137 13.09 2.59 16.44
N ASN A 138 12.77 2.91 17.69
CA ASN A 138 11.64 2.32 18.40
C ASN A 138 10.28 2.66 17.76
N LEU A 139 10.11 3.90 17.28
CA LEU A 139 8.91 4.30 16.55
C LEU A 139 8.74 3.47 15.27
N LEU A 140 9.81 3.29 14.49
CA LEU A 140 9.73 2.51 13.25
C LEU A 140 9.34 1.05 13.53
N VAL A 141 10.00 0.42 14.51
CA VAL A 141 9.68 -0.97 14.91
C VAL A 141 8.23 -1.08 15.37
N SER A 142 7.78 -0.18 16.24
CA SER A 142 6.40 -0.12 16.74
C SER A 142 5.41 0.03 15.59
N ALA A 143 5.66 0.97 14.67
CA ALA A 143 4.82 1.21 13.50
C ALA A 143 4.75 0.00 12.57
N VAL A 144 5.87 -0.66 12.28
CA VAL A 144 5.92 -1.86 11.44
C VAL A 144 5.12 -2.99 12.07
N GLU A 145 5.24 -3.23 13.38
CA GLU A 145 4.45 -4.27 14.06
C GLU A 145 2.95 -3.96 14.05
N MET A 146 2.55 -2.73 14.39
CA MET A 146 1.15 -2.31 14.36
C MET A 146 0.56 -2.42 12.95
N ILE A 147 1.29 -1.99 11.93
CA ILE A 147 0.85 -2.07 10.54
C ILE A 147 0.74 -3.52 10.11
N HIS A 148 1.66 -4.41 10.51
CA HIS A 148 1.59 -5.84 10.17
C HIS A 148 0.36 -6.52 10.78
N ALA A 149 -0.05 -6.11 11.97
CA ALA A 149 -1.25 -6.64 12.62
C ALA A 149 -2.57 -6.22 11.92
N LEU A 150 -2.54 -5.28 10.97
CA LEU A 150 -3.74 -4.87 10.24
C LEU A 150 -4.22 -5.97 9.28
N PRO A 151 -5.54 -6.22 9.19
CA PRO A 151 -6.11 -7.26 8.32
C PRO A 151 -6.22 -6.80 6.86
N LEU A 152 -5.08 -6.60 6.18
CA LEU A 152 -5.03 -6.15 4.78
C LEU A 152 -5.39 -7.23 3.75
N GLY A 153 -5.76 -8.45 4.16
CA GLY A 153 -6.07 -9.56 3.24
C GLY A 153 -7.43 -9.43 2.53
N ALA A 154 -8.41 -8.79 3.18
CA ALA A 154 -9.74 -8.55 2.61
C ALA A 154 -9.75 -7.24 1.81
N GLY A 155 -10.38 -7.25 0.62
CA GLY A 155 -10.37 -6.14 -0.33
C GLY A 155 -10.88 -4.82 0.27
N ASP A 156 -12.08 -4.86 0.84
CA ASP A 156 -12.78 -3.69 1.38
C ASP A 156 -12.03 -3.04 2.55
N THR A 157 -11.34 -3.86 3.36
CA THR A 157 -10.65 -3.40 4.56
C THR A 157 -9.53 -2.40 4.25
N LYS A 158 -8.85 -2.51 3.10
CA LYS A 158 -7.75 -1.58 2.74
C LYS A 158 -8.29 -0.18 2.48
N GLY A 159 -9.40 -0.08 1.73
CA GLY A 159 -10.07 1.17 1.42
C GLY A 159 -10.62 1.82 2.68
N ASP A 160 -11.37 1.04 3.46
CA ASP A 160 -11.88 1.40 4.78
C ASP A 160 -10.78 2.00 5.70
N LEU A 161 -9.63 1.31 5.80
CA LEU A 161 -8.46 1.77 6.58
C LEU A 161 -7.96 3.14 6.14
N TYR A 162 -7.76 3.30 4.84
CA TYR A 162 -7.28 4.56 4.29
C TYR A 162 -8.31 5.68 4.46
N GLU A 163 -9.59 5.36 4.30
CA GLU A 163 -10.69 6.30 4.54
C GLU A 163 -10.71 6.81 5.97
N TYR A 164 -10.52 5.94 6.95
CA TYR A 164 -10.51 6.34 8.33
C TYR A 164 -9.26 7.12 8.72
N LEU A 165 -8.08 6.76 8.20
CA LEU A 165 -6.88 7.59 8.34
C LEU A 165 -7.13 9.01 7.83
N LEU A 166 -7.74 9.15 6.66
CA LEU A 166 -8.12 10.45 6.11
C LEU A 166 -9.21 11.15 6.94
N SER A 167 -10.13 10.43 7.58
CA SER A 167 -11.10 11.06 8.51
C SER A 167 -10.42 11.70 9.73
N LYS A 168 -9.23 11.24 10.13
CA LYS A 168 -8.44 11.91 11.18
C LYS A 168 -7.91 13.27 10.74
N LEU A 169 -7.75 13.52 9.43
CA LEU A 169 -7.54 14.87 8.91
C LEU A 169 -8.80 15.73 9.06
N THR A 170 -9.99 15.14 8.86
CA THR A 170 -11.25 15.91 8.88
C THR A 170 -11.61 16.43 10.26
N THR A 171 -11.23 15.74 11.35
CA THR A 171 -11.42 16.24 12.72
C THR A 171 -10.51 17.44 13.05
N ALA A 172 -9.49 17.72 12.22
CA ALA A 172 -8.66 18.93 12.30
C ALA A 172 -9.24 20.14 11.54
N GLY A 173 -10.49 20.06 11.07
CA GLY A 173 -11.34 21.23 10.84
C GLY A 173 -11.33 21.87 9.45
N ILE A 174 -10.85 21.22 8.37
CA ILE A 174 -10.75 21.92 7.07
C ILE A 174 -11.52 21.29 5.88
N ASN A 175 -11.86 19.99 5.82
CA ASN A 175 -12.22 19.42 4.50
C ASN A 175 -13.32 18.34 4.44
N GLY A 176 -14.55 18.64 4.86
CA GLY A 176 -15.74 17.82 4.51
C GLY A 176 -16.06 17.74 3.00
N GLN A 177 -15.21 18.33 2.14
CA GLN A 177 -15.47 18.61 0.72
C GLN A 177 -15.04 17.52 -0.28
N PHE A 178 -14.44 16.40 0.17
CA PHE A 178 -13.87 15.39 -0.73
C PHE A 178 -14.53 14.00 -0.64
N ARG A 179 -15.69 13.86 -0.01
CA ARG A 179 -16.29 12.54 0.28
C ARG A 179 -17.77 12.45 -0.03
N THR A 180 -18.12 11.34 -0.68
CA THR A 180 -19.49 10.84 -0.83
C THR A 180 -19.65 9.57 0.03
N PRO A 181 -20.71 9.44 0.85
CA PRO A 181 -20.96 8.24 1.65
C PRO A 181 -21.08 6.97 0.79
N ARG A 182 -20.58 5.83 1.29
CA ARG A 182 -20.49 4.57 0.53
C ARG A 182 -21.83 4.07 -0.01
N HIS A 183 -22.89 4.10 0.81
CA HIS A 183 -24.23 3.72 0.37
C HIS A 183 -24.79 4.62 -0.75
N ILE A 184 -24.36 5.88 -0.83
CA ILE A 184 -24.74 6.79 -1.93
C ILE A 184 -23.98 6.40 -3.21
N ILE A 185 -22.68 6.12 -3.10
CA ILE A 185 -21.87 5.65 -4.23
C ILE A 185 -22.47 4.35 -4.78
N GLU A 186 -22.73 3.36 -3.93
CA GLU A 186 -23.32 2.07 -4.30
C GLU A 186 -24.65 2.26 -5.03
N LEU A 187 -25.58 3.03 -4.43
CA LEU A 187 -26.87 3.33 -5.04
C LEU A 187 -26.71 3.99 -6.42
N MET A 188 -25.86 5.00 -6.53
CA MET A 188 -25.66 5.71 -7.80
C MET A 188 -25.04 4.81 -8.87
N VAL A 189 -24.08 3.97 -8.51
CA VAL A 189 -23.48 3.01 -9.45
C VAL A 189 -24.49 1.95 -9.86
N GLU A 190 -25.32 1.45 -8.94
CA GLU A 190 -26.41 0.53 -9.25
C GLU A 190 -27.44 1.14 -10.20
N LEU A 191 -27.76 2.43 -10.04
CA LEU A 191 -28.67 3.14 -10.95
C LEU A 191 -28.07 3.41 -12.34
N VAL A 192 -26.74 3.61 -12.41
CA VAL A 192 -26.03 3.85 -13.68
C VAL A 192 -25.88 2.56 -14.49
N GLU A 193 -25.81 1.39 -13.82
CA GLU A 193 -25.58 0.08 -14.43
C GLU A 193 -24.43 0.10 -15.47
N PRO A 194 -23.19 0.40 -15.05
CA PRO A 194 -22.08 0.53 -15.98
C PRO A 194 -21.76 -0.79 -16.70
N GLU A 195 -21.41 -0.69 -17.98
CA GLU A 195 -21.01 -1.83 -18.83
C GLU A 195 -19.48 -1.86 -19.06
N PRO A 196 -18.86 -3.04 -19.27
CA PRO A 196 -17.40 -3.16 -19.42
C PRO A 196 -16.80 -2.39 -20.61
N THR A 197 -17.61 -2.08 -21.63
CA THR A 197 -17.18 -1.35 -22.83
C THR A 197 -17.20 0.17 -22.65
N TRP A 198 -17.75 0.67 -21.55
CA TRP A 198 -17.90 2.10 -21.32
C TRP A 198 -16.62 2.73 -20.78
N THR A 199 -16.43 4.00 -21.15
CA THR A 199 -15.39 4.85 -20.54
C THR A 199 -16.02 5.65 -19.41
N ILE A 200 -15.45 5.54 -18.21
CA ILE A 200 -15.97 6.17 -16.99
C ILE A 200 -15.04 7.31 -16.60
N GLY A 201 -15.61 8.49 -16.36
CA GLY A 201 -14.87 9.66 -15.90
C GLY A 201 -15.52 10.25 -14.66
N ASP A 202 -14.71 10.58 -13.65
CA ASP A 202 -15.13 11.33 -12.47
C ASP A 202 -14.24 12.58 -12.35
N PRO A 203 -14.72 13.76 -12.78
CA PRO A 203 -13.92 14.99 -12.83
C PRO A 203 -13.68 15.60 -11.45
N ALA A 204 -14.33 15.08 -10.39
CA ALA A 204 -14.18 15.53 -9.02
C ALA A 204 -13.96 14.34 -8.07
N CYS A 205 -13.14 13.37 -8.51
CA CYS A 205 -13.10 12.04 -7.93
C CYS A 205 -12.68 11.97 -6.46
N GLY A 206 -11.99 13.00 -5.94
CA GLY A 206 -11.54 13.05 -4.55
C GLY A 206 -10.74 11.79 -4.20
N THR A 207 -11.30 10.94 -3.34
CA THR A 207 -10.70 9.65 -2.95
C THR A 207 -10.93 8.50 -3.94
N GLY A 208 -11.49 8.78 -5.13
CA GLY A 208 -11.79 7.80 -6.17
C GLY A 208 -13.01 6.92 -5.87
N GLY A 209 -13.88 7.35 -4.96
CA GLY A 209 -14.98 6.52 -4.43
C GLY A 209 -15.88 5.93 -5.50
N PHE A 210 -16.33 6.74 -6.47
CA PHE A 210 -17.17 6.29 -7.59
C PHE A 210 -16.43 5.37 -8.56
N LEU A 211 -15.19 5.68 -8.91
CA LEU A 211 -14.39 4.86 -9.83
C LEU A 211 -14.18 3.44 -9.26
N VAL A 212 -13.87 3.35 -7.96
CA VAL A 212 -13.77 2.07 -7.25
C VAL A 212 -15.12 1.36 -7.22
N GLY A 213 -16.21 2.05 -6.90
CA GLY A 213 -17.55 1.47 -6.89
C GLY A 213 -17.98 0.90 -8.24
N VAL A 214 -17.69 1.61 -9.34
CA VAL A 214 -17.92 1.11 -10.71
C VAL A 214 -17.08 -0.12 -10.99
N MET A 215 -15.78 -0.10 -10.67
CA MET A 215 -14.90 -1.27 -10.84
C MET A 215 -15.43 -2.49 -10.08
N GLU A 216 -15.87 -2.32 -8.83
CA GLU A 216 -16.44 -3.39 -8.01
C GLU A 216 -17.75 -3.93 -8.59
N HIS A 217 -18.65 -3.04 -9.04
CA HIS A 217 -19.89 -3.43 -9.73
C HIS A 217 -19.60 -4.27 -10.98
N LEU A 218 -18.67 -3.81 -11.83
CA LEU A 218 -18.27 -4.52 -13.05
C LEU A 218 -17.69 -5.89 -12.73
N ARG A 219 -16.79 -5.97 -11.74
CA ARG A 219 -16.21 -7.26 -11.31
C ARG A 219 -17.27 -8.20 -10.78
N LYS A 220 -18.22 -7.71 -9.98
CA LYS A 220 -19.30 -8.53 -9.41
C LYS A 220 -20.23 -9.08 -10.48
N ARG A 221 -20.55 -8.30 -11.52
CA ARG A 221 -21.54 -8.66 -12.56
C ARG A 221 -20.95 -9.41 -13.75
N PHE A 222 -19.70 -9.14 -14.11
CA PHE A 222 -19.10 -9.62 -15.37
C PHE A 222 -17.86 -10.50 -15.20
N THR A 223 -17.42 -10.81 -13.97
CA THR A 223 -16.34 -11.80 -13.79
C THR A 223 -16.87 -13.20 -14.08
N SER A 224 -16.19 -13.95 -14.97
CA SER A 224 -16.58 -15.32 -15.28
C SER A 224 -16.39 -16.27 -14.09
N PRO A 225 -17.10 -17.43 -14.06
CA PRO A 225 -16.91 -18.44 -13.02
C PRO A 225 -15.44 -18.87 -12.86
N GLU A 226 -14.70 -18.99 -13.97
CA GLU A 226 -13.28 -19.37 -13.98
C GLU A 226 -12.36 -18.25 -13.49
N GLY A 227 -12.82 -16.99 -13.54
CA GLY A 227 -12.11 -15.82 -13.03
C GLY A 227 -12.36 -15.54 -11.54
N THR A 228 -13.29 -16.26 -10.92
CA THR A 228 -13.62 -16.09 -9.49
C THR A 228 -12.63 -16.88 -8.64
N LEU A 229 -11.68 -16.19 -8.01
CA LEU A 229 -10.75 -16.80 -7.06
C LEU A 229 -11.48 -17.01 -5.72
N VAL A 230 -11.87 -18.26 -5.43
CA VAL A 230 -12.40 -18.70 -4.12
C VAL A 230 -11.29 -18.79 -3.09
#